data_AF-A0A9E2BT14-F1
#
_entry.id   AF-A0A9E2BT14-F1
#
_cell.length_a   1.000
_cell.length_b   1.000
_cell.length_c   1.000
_cell.angle_alpha   90.00
_cell.angle_beta   90.00
_cell.angle_gamma   90.00
#
_symmetry.space_group_name_H-M   'P 1'
#
loop_
_entity.id
_entity.type
_entity.pdbx_description
1 polymer ?
#
loop_
_entity_poly.entity_id
_entity_poly.type
_entity_poly.pdbx_seq_one_letter_code
_entity_poly.pdbx_strand_id
1 'polypeptide(L)'
;MIFGKASWKDIRIGILWKYLTPYCHCQKPLTRRAYRIALWAPAVTLGLLPMAVGLLLPASGWGLFGVFFFGAAGGDLALDHALKKVPPAARLLDHPSELGFLILSD
;
A
#
# COMPACT_ATOMS: atom_id res chain seq x y z
N MET A 1 -7.56 17.51 -3.66
CA MET A 1 -7.17 17.38 -2.25
C MET A 1 -7.44 15.95 -1.83
N ILE A 2 -6.41 15.11 -1.77
CA ILE A 2 -6.54 13.69 -1.44
C ILE A 2 -6.10 13.51 0.02
N PHE A 3 -6.84 12.67 0.74
CA PHE A 3 -6.82 12.43 2.17
C PHE A 3 -5.46 12.62 2.86
N GLY A 4 -5.40 13.56 3.80
CA GLY A 4 -4.26 13.72 4.71
C GLY A 4 -3.21 14.75 4.29
N LYS A 5 -3.57 15.93 3.75
CA LYS A 5 -2.64 17.07 3.50
C LYS A 5 -1.33 16.73 2.74
N ALA A 6 -1.25 15.55 2.12
CA ALA A 6 -0.14 15.12 1.28
C ALA A 6 -0.52 15.45 -0.16
N SER A 7 0.30 16.28 -0.80
CA SER A 7 0.15 16.63 -2.21
C SER A 7 0.95 15.63 -3.05
N TRP A 8 0.62 15.46 -4.33
CA TRP A 8 1.36 14.58 -5.24
C TRP A 8 2.87 14.89 -5.32
N LYS A 9 3.26 16.12 -4.96
CA LYS A 9 4.66 16.56 -4.84
C LYS A 9 5.42 15.95 -3.65
N ASP A 10 4.69 15.45 -2.65
CA ASP A 10 5.25 14.88 -1.41
C ASP A 10 5.45 13.35 -1.51
N ILE A 11 4.98 12.74 -2.61
CA ILE A 11 5.09 11.31 -2.88
C ILE A 11 6.32 11.10 -3.77
N ARG A 12 7.41 10.58 -3.21
CA ARG A 12 8.57 10.14 -3.98
C ARG A 12 8.41 8.67 -4.33
N ILE A 13 8.14 8.39 -5.60
CA ILE A 13 8.13 7.05 -6.14
C ILE A 13 9.57 6.70 -6.55
N GLY A 14 10.17 5.74 -5.87
CA GLY A 14 11.47 5.16 -6.17
C GLY A 14 11.36 3.67 -6.46
N ILE A 15 12.48 3.03 -6.79
CA ILE A 15 12.57 1.58 -6.92
C ILE A 15 13.56 1.09 -5.87
N LEU A 16 13.09 0.26 -4.93
CA LEU A 16 13.98 -0.43 -4.02
C LEU A 16 14.61 -1.61 -4.77
N TRP A 17 15.76 -1.37 -5.39
CA TRP A 17 16.50 -2.39 -6.17
C TRP A 17 16.81 -3.66 -5.37
N LYS A 18 16.95 -3.54 -4.04
CA LYS A 18 17.17 -4.68 -3.14
C LYS A 18 15.99 -5.68 -3.12
N TYR A 19 14.77 -5.20 -3.34
CA TYR A 19 13.55 -6.01 -3.33
C TYR A 19 12.79 -5.98 -4.66
N LEU A 20 13.32 -5.29 -5.67
CA LEU A 20 12.67 -5.06 -6.99
C LEU A 20 11.24 -4.51 -6.88
N THR A 21 10.91 -3.84 -5.78
CA THR A 21 9.60 -3.26 -5.56
C THR A 21 9.61 -1.75 -5.81
N PRO A 22 8.60 -1.22 -6.52
CA PRO A 22 8.36 0.22 -6.53
C PRO A 22 8.00 0.65 -5.11
N TYR A 23 8.74 1.63 -4.58
CA TYR A 23 8.59 2.17 -3.24
C TYR A 23 8.06 3.60 -3.32
N CYS A 24 6.87 3.84 -2.77
CA CYS A 24 6.29 5.18 -2.67
C CYS A 24 6.59 5.75 -1.28
N HIS A 25 7.58 6.62 -1.18
CA HIS A 25 7.92 7.32 0.05
C HIS A 25 7.10 8.61 0.19
N CYS A 26 6.26 8.70 1.21
CA CYS A 26 5.66 9.98 1.61
C CYS A 26 6.56 10.67 2.65
N GLN A 27 7.14 11.82 2.30
CA GLN A 27 7.96 12.61 3.24
C GLN A 27 7.14 13.26 4.36
N LYS A 28 5.80 13.25 4.25
CA LYS A 28 4.91 13.78 5.28
C LYS A 28 4.35 12.68 6.16
N PRO A 29 4.26 12.93 7.47
CA PRO A 29 3.61 11.99 8.38
C PRO A 29 2.14 11.81 8.00
N LEU A 30 1.77 10.58 7.66
CA LEU A 30 0.43 10.16 7.29
C LEU A 30 -0.38 9.81 8.53
N THR A 31 -1.68 10.08 8.48
CA THR A 31 -2.60 9.54 9.49
C THR A 31 -2.75 8.04 9.28
N ARG A 32 -3.04 7.30 10.37
CA ARG A 32 -3.33 5.87 10.30
C ARG A 32 -4.32 5.52 9.19
N ARG A 33 -5.40 6.29 9.02
CA ARG A 33 -6.40 6.03 7.95
C ARG A 33 -5.81 6.12 6.54
N ALA A 34 -5.02 7.15 6.26
CA ALA A 34 -4.40 7.33 4.95
C ALA A 34 -3.39 6.20 4.65
N TYR A 35 -2.62 5.80 5.66
CA TYR A 35 -1.67 4.69 5.54
C TYR A 35 -2.37 3.35 5.23
N ARG A 36 -3.49 3.05 5.92
CA ARG A 36 -4.27 1.85 5.65
C ARG A 36 -4.81 1.83 4.21
N ILE A 37 -5.28 2.97 3.70
CA ILE A 37 -5.74 3.05 2.30
C ILE A 37 -4.60 2.73 1.33
N ALA A 38 -3.38 3.20 1.61
CA ALA A 38 -2.21 2.89 0.78
C ALA A 38 -1.88 1.39 0.79
N LEU A 39 -1.93 0.73 1.95
CA LEU A 39 -1.70 -0.72 2.07
C LEU A 39 -2.75 -1.56 1.32
N TRP A 40 -4.00 -1.12 1.32
CA TRP A 40 -5.07 -1.82 0.61
C TRP A 40 -5.09 -1.55 -0.90
N ALA A 41 -4.41 -0.49 -1.36
CA ALA A 41 -4.40 -0.11 -2.77
C ALA A 41 -3.98 -1.25 -3.70
N PRO A 42 -2.83 -1.93 -3.54
CA PRO A 42 -2.42 -3.01 -4.44
C PRO A 42 -3.38 -4.21 -4.42
N ALA A 43 -3.89 -4.61 -3.24
CA ALA A 43 -4.86 -5.69 -3.13
C ALA A 43 -6.15 -5.41 -3.93
N VAL A 44 -6.60 -4.16 -3.94
CA VAL A 44 -7.82 -3.76 -4.66
C VAL A 44 -7.55 -3.52 -6.14
N THR A 45 -6.53 -2.74 -6.49
CA THR A 45 -6.28 -2.30 -7.86
C THR A 45 -5.62 -3.35 -8.73
N LEU A 46 -4.69 -4.14 -8.17
CA LEU A 46 -3.98 -5.19 -8.89
C LEU A 46 -4.55 -6.58 -8.61
N GLY A 47 -5.23 -6.77 -7.47
CA GLY A 47 -5.85 -8.04 -7.11
C GLY A 47 -7.32 -8.13 -7.52
N LEU A 48 -8.21 -7.54 -6.72
CA LEU A 48 -9.67 -7.66 -6.85
C LEU A 48 -10.20 -7.18 -8.21
N LEU A 49 -9.73 -6.03 -8.70
CA LEU A 49 -10.18 -5.48 -9.99
C LEU A 49 -9.83 -6.41 -11.16
N PRO A 50 -8.56 -6.84 -11.36
CA PRO A 50 -8.21 -7.79 -12.39
C PRO A 50 -8.90 -9.15 -12.25
N MET A 51 -9.12 -9.63 -11.01
CA MET A 51 -9.93 -10.84 -10.78
C MET A 51 -11.35 -10.66 -11.30
N ALA A 52 -12.02 -9.55 -10.98
CA ALA A 52 -13.38 -9.26 -11.46
C ALA A 52 -13.45 -9.16 -12.99
N VAL A 53 -12.46 -8.51 -13.62
CA VAL A 53 -12.35 -8.47 -15.09
C VAL A 53 -12.12 -9.87 -15.68
N GLY A 54 -11.33 -10.70 -15.02
CA GLY A 54 -11.09 -12.09 -15.40
C GLY A 54 -12.36 -12.95 -15.39
N LEU A 55 -13.32 -12.66 -14.50
CA LEU A 55 -14.62 -13.34 -14.50
C LEU A 55 -15.47 -12.98 -15.74
N LEU A 56 -15.34 -11.75 -16.24
CA LEU A 56 -16.03 -11.29 -17.45
C LEU A 56 -15.33 -11.74 -18.74
N LEU A 57 -14.00 -11.94 -18.69
CA LEU A 57 -13.17 -12.32 -19.84
C LEU A 57 -12.26 -13.53 -19.49
N PRO A 58 -12.80 -14.77 -19.39
CA PRO A 58 -12.06 -15.92 -18.85
C PRO A 58 -10.80 -16.31 -19.64
N ALA A 59 -10.77 -16.06 -20.95
CA ALA A 59 -9.64 -16.40 -21.82
C ALA A 59 -8.47 -15.39 -21.78
N SER A 60 -8.61 -14.30 -21.02
CA SER A 60 -7.67 -13.16 -21.04
C SER A 60 -6.49 -13.26 -20.07
N GLY A 61 -6.50 -14.23 -19.15
CA GLY A 61 -5.49 -14.35 -18.10
C GLY A 61 -5.60 -13.33 -16.96
N TRP A 62 -6.50 -12.34 -17.04
CA TRP A 62 -6.71 -11.31 -16.00
C TRP A 62 -7.07 -11.90 -14.62
N GLY A 63 -7.78 -13.04 -14.60
CA GLY A 63 -8.10 -13.74 -13.35
C GLY A 63 -6.85 -14.26 -12.64
N LEU A 64 -5.92 -14.89 -13.37
CA LEU A 64 -4.65 -15.37 -12.82
C LEU A 64 -3.76 -14.22 -12.36
N PHE A 65 -3.69 -13.15 -13.14
CA PHE A 65 -2.98 -11.92 -12.77
C PHE A 65 -3.51 -11.37 -11.44
N GLY A 66 -4.83 -11.25 -11.29
CA GLY A 66 -5.45 -10.76 -10.08
C GLY A 66 -5.20 -11.65 -8.87
N VAL A 67 -5.32 -12.97 -9.00
CA VAL A 67 -5.02 -13.91 -7.90
C VAL A 67 -3.56 -13.79 -7.44
N PHE A 68 -2.63 -13.69 -8.39
CA PHE A 68 -1.21 -13.56 -8.09
C PHE A 68 -0.90 -12.27 -7.33
N PHE A 69 -1.39 -11.12 -7.81
CA PHE A 69 -1.14 -9.83 -7.17
C PHE A 69 -1.93 -9.65 -5.87
N PHE A 70 -3.10 -10.25 -5.73
CA PHE A 70 -3.81 -10.30 -4.46
C PHE A 70 -3.02 -11.07 -3.39
N GLY A 71 -2.43 -12.22 -3.78
CA GLY A 71 -1.51 -12.97 -2.92
C GLY A 71 -0.25 -12.16 -2.56
N ALA A 72 0.34 -11.47 -3.53
CA ALA A 72 1.50 -10.59 -3.32
C ALA A 72 1.19 -9.43 -2.34
N ALA A 73 -0.03 -8.89 -2.37
CA ALA A 73 -0.48 -7.86 -1.42
C ALA A 73 -0.66 -8.37 0.02
N GLY A 74 -0.48 -9.68 0.27
CA GLY A 74 -0.53 -10.25 1.63
C GLY A 74 0.46 -9.60 2.60
N GLY A 75 1.62 -9.13 2.11
CA GLY A 75 2.57 -8.36 2.92
C GLY A 75 1.98 -7.05 3.44
N ASP A 76 1.30 -6.29 2.57
CA ASP A 76 0.67 -5.02 2.95
C ASP A 76 -0.51 -5.23 3.92
N LEU A 77 -1.27 -6.31 3.74
CA LEU A 77 -2.34 -6.69 4.67
C LEU A 77 -1.81 -7.12 6.04
N ALA A 78 -0.62 -7.74 6.10
CA ALA A 78 0.05 -8.04 7.35
C ALA A 78 0.50 -6.76 8.07
N LEU A 79 0.99 -5.76 7.34
CA LEU A 79 1.26 -4.42 7.87
C LEU A 79 -0.04 -3.73 8.37
N ASP A 80 -1.16 -3.86 7.66
CA ASP A 80 -2.46 -3.33 8.11
C ASP A 80 -2.91 -3.97 9.43
N HIS A 81 -2.63 -5.27 9.58
CA HIS A 81 -2.88 -5.97 10.83
C HIS A 81 -2.00 -5.45 11.97
N ALA A 82 -0.71 -5.21 11.72
CA ALA A 82 0.21 -4.62 12.71
C ALA A 82 -0.24 -3.21 13.13
N LEU A 83 -0.77 -2.42 12.19
CA LEU A 83 -1.33 -1.09 12.43
C LEU A 83 -2.53 -1.06 13.39
N LYS A 84 -3.20 -2.20 13.62
CA LYS A 84 -4.29 -2.27 14.61
C LYS A 84 -3.83 -1.94 16.01
N LYS A 85 -2.57 -2.23 16.34
CA LYS A 85 -1.95 -1.97 17.64
C LYS A 85 -1.52 -0.51 17.83
N VAL A 86 -1.55 0.30 16.76
CA VAL A 86 -1.07 1.69 16.78
C VAL A 86 -2.23 2.65 17.10
N PRO A 87 -2.05 3.65 17.99
CA PRO A 87 -3.08 4.63 18.30
C PRO A 87 -3.56 5.38 17.04
N PRO A 88 -4.86 5.65 16.89
CA PRO A 88 -5.40 6.32 15.71
C PRO A 88 -4.93 7.77 15.55
N ALA A 89 -4.50 8.41 16.65
CA ALA A 89 -3.90 9.74 16.65
C ALA A 89 -2.41 9.74 16.24
N ALA A 90 -1.76 8.57 16.22
CA ALA A 90 -0.35 8.47 15.90
C ALA A 90 -0.09 8.83 14.43
N ARG A 91 1.04 9.49 14.22
CA ARG A 91 1.53 9.84 12.89
C ARG A 91 2.51 8.77 12.42
N LEU A 92 2.29 8.28 11.21
CA LEU A 92 3.09 7.22 10.62
C LEU A 92 3.98 7.81 9.54
N LEU A 93 5.25 7.45 9.58
CA LEU A 93 6.22 7.77 8.54
C LEU A 93 6.76 6.46 7.97
N ASP A 94 6.84 6.34 6.65
CA ASP A 94 7.46 5.16 6.05
C ASP A 94 8.96 5.12 6.35
N HIS A 95 9.47 3.95 6.72
CA HIS A 95 10.90 3.79 6.95
C HIS A 95 11.66 3.85 5.61
N PRO A 96 12.67 4.72 5.45
CA PRO A 96 13.30 5.02 4.15
C PRO A 96 14.04 3.83 3.51
N SER A 97 14.37 2.79 4.28
CA SER A 97 15.21 1.68 3.84
C SER A 97 14.70 0.30 4.24
N GLU A 98 13.65 0.22 5.06
CA GLU A 98 13.15 -1.05 5.62
C GLU A 98 11.64 -1.21 5.43
N LEU A 99 11.19 -2.45 5.43
CA LEU A 99 9.77 -2.79 5.40
C LEU A 99 9.17 -2.46 6.77
N GLY A 100 8.49 -1.32 6.86
CA GLY A 100 7.87 -0.89 8.12
C GLY A 100 7.56 0.60 8.15
N PHE A 101 6.95 1.02 9.26
CA PHE A 101 6.62 2.41 9.55
C PHE A 101 7.19 2.83 10.90
N LEU A 102 7.65 4.07 10.98
CA LEU A 102 8.01 4.75 12.20
C LEU A 102 6.76 5.40 12.80
N ILE A 103 6.58 5.22 14.11
CA ILE A 103 5.52 5.87 14.87
C ILE A 103 6.11 7.16 15.44
N LEU A 104 5.65 8.30 14.94
CA LEU A 104 5.96 9.60 15.53
C LEU A 104 4.91 9.87 16.61
N SER A 105 5.30 9.63 17.86
CA SER A 105 4.59 10.11 19.05
C SER A 105 5.25 11.42 19.49
N ASP A 106 4.44 12.50 19.56
CA ASP A 106 4.82 13.72 20.28
C ASP A 106 4.94 13.44 21.79
#